data_AF-A0A1H8L3P8-F1
#
_entry.id   AF-A0A1H8L3P8-F1
#
_cell.length_a   1.000
_cell.length_b   1.000
_cell.length_c   1.000
_cell.angle_alpha   90.00
_cell.angle_beta   90.00
_cell.angle_gamma   90.00
#
_symmetry.space_group_name_H-M   'P 1'
#
loop_
_entity.id
_entity.type
_entity.pdbx_description
1 polymer ?
#
loop_
_entity_poly.entity_id
_entity_poly.type
_entity_poly.pdbx_seq_one_letter_code
_entity_poly.pdbx_strand_id
1 'polypeptide(L)'
;MNISSPVTNQVTSLAVAPAILAAANLLLPHLERGQRVDAAVLRSAMETAFGRSDATGAWDWKLAYEACEVATVLFLRKYGNALFRKAASPASCRTT
;
A
#
# COMPACT_ATOMS: atom_id res chain seq x y z
N MET A 1 -8.57 11.45 -37.95
CA MET A 1 -8.63 11.48 -36.47
C MET A 1 -8.49 10.04 -36.00
N ASN A 2 -7.26 9.58 -35.73
CA ASN A 2 -6.99 8.17 -35.43
C ASN A 2 -6.47 8.08 -33.98
N ILE A 3 -7.24 7.44 -33.12
CA ILE A 3 -6.95 7.25 -31.70
C ILE A 3 -5.80 6.25 -31.57
N SER A 4 -4.59 6.75 -31.29
CA SER A 4 -3.46 5.87 -30.98
C SER A 4 -3.76 5.14 -29.67
N SER A 5 -3.99 3.83 -29.76
CA SER A 5 -4.35 2.93 -28.68
C SER A 5 -3.27 2.85 -27.59
N PRO A 6 -3.62 2.76 -26.29
CA PRO A 6 -2.66 2.79 -25.17
C PRO A 6 -2.04 1.40 -24.90
N VAL A 7 -1.57 0.70 -25.94
CA VAL A 7 -0.99 -0.64 -25.75
C VAL A 7 0.35 -0.57 -25.00
N THR A 8 1.08 0.55 -25.13
CA THR A 8 2.36 0.79 -24.44
C THR A 8 2.20 0.96 -22.92
N ASN A 9 1.03 1.39 -22.43
CA ASN A 9 0.78 1.61 -20.98
C ASN A 9 0.46 0.31 -20.21
N GLN A 10 0.09 -0.76 -20.91
CA GLN A 10 -0.29 -2.03 -20.28
C GLN A 10 0.93 -2.87 -19.90
N VAL A 11 2.00 -2.82 -20.71
CA VAL A 11 3.21 -3.63 -20.51
C VAL A 11 4.06 -3.09 -19.35
N THR A 12 4.11 -1.76 -19.16
CA THR A 12 4.67 -1.14 -17.96
C THR A 12 3.81 -1.42 -16.73
N SER A 13 2.48 -1.34 -16.85
CA SER A 13 1.54 -1.62 -15.75
C SER A 13 1.67 -3.05 -15.20
N LEU A 14 1.87 -4.06 -16.05
CA LEU A 14 1.98 -5.46 -15.63
C LEU A 14 3.23 -5.76 -14.78
N ALA A 15 4.33 -5.03 -15.02
CA ALA A 15 5.54 -5.13 -14.19
C ALA A 15 5.44 -4.32 -12.89
N VAL A 16 4.63 -3.26 -12.90
CA VAL A 16 4.43 -2.35 -11.76
C VAL A 16 3.53 -2.96 -10.70
N ALA A 17 2.45 -3.65 -11.07
CA ALA A 17 1.51 -4.23 -10.10
C ALA A 17 2.16 -5.24 -9.12
N PRO A 18 3.03 -6.18 -9.57
CA PRO A 18 3.79 -7.04 -8.66
C PRO A 18 4.74 -6.27 -7.73
N ALA A 19 5.38 -5.19 -8.21
CA ALA A 19 6.26 -4.35 -7.41
C ALA A 19 5.48 -3.56 -6.34
N ILE A 20 4.32 -3.00 -6.69
CA ILE A 20 3.40 -2.35 -5.72
C ILE A 20 2.98 -3.35 -4.65
N LEU A 21 2.60 -4.58 -5.05
CA LEU A 21 2.20 -5.61 -4.11
C LEU A 21 3.35 -6.02 -3.19
N ALA A 22 4.57 -6.13 -3.72
CA ALA A 22 5.77 -6.40 -2.91
C ALA A 22 6.01 -5.28 -1.89
N ALA A 23 5.95 -4.01 -2.31
CA ALA A 23 6.07 -2.86 -1.41
C ALA A 23 4.99 -2.87 -0.32
N ALA A 24 3.73 -3.12 -0.69
CA ALA A 24 2.61 -3.22 0.24
C ALA A 24 2.81 -4.31 1.30
N ASN A 25 3.37 -5.47 0.92
CA ASN A 25 3.71 -6.53 1.86
C ASN A 25 4.84 -6.14 2.82
N LEU A 26 5.78 -5.28 2.41
CA LEU A 26 6.82 -4.73 3.31
C LEU A 26 6.24 -3.71 4.30
N LEU A 27 5.19 -3.00 3.91
CA LEU A 27 4.48 -2.04 4.78
C LEU A 27 3.55 -2.73 5.78
N LEU A 28 2.99 -3.89 5.42
CA LEU A 28 2.00 -4.59 6.25
C LEU A 28 2.44 -4.84 7.71
N PRO A 29 3.68 -5.30 8.02
CA PRO A 29 4.14 -5.47 9.40
C PRO A 29 4.13 -4.18 10.24
N HIS A 30 4.31 -3.02 9.61
CA HIS A 30 4.22 -1.73 10.30
C HIS A 30 2.79 -1.44 10.74
N LEU A 31 1.83 -1.69 9.84
CA LEU A 31 0.40 -1.56 10.15
C LEU A 31 -0.04 -2.57 11.22
N GLU A 32 0.46 -3.81 11.17
CA GLU A 32 0.17 -4.85 12.16
C GLU A 32 0.66 -4.49 13.57
N ARG A 33 1.78 -3.76 13.67
CA ARG A 33 2.29 -3.23 14.95
C ARG A 33 1.60 -1.93 15.39
N GLY A 34 0.64 -1.42 14.62
CA GLY A 34 0.00 -0.13 14.86
C GLY A 34 0.95 1.07 14.67
N GLN A 35 2.05 0.87 13.95
CA GLN A 35 3.02 1.93 13.66
C GLN A 35 2.57 2.73 12.44
N ARG A 36 2.82 4.04 12.49
CA ARG A 36 2.58 4.93 11.35
C ARG A 36 3.61 4.63 10.25
N VAL A 37 3.17 4.52 9.01
CA VAL A 37 4.06 4.53 7.84
C VAL A 37 4.44 5.98 7.58
N ASP A 38 5.71 6.31 7.80
CA ASP A 38 6.28 7.60 7.42
C ASP A 38 6.91 7.56 6.03
N ALA A 39 7.38 8.70 5.55
CA ALA A 39 7.98 8.82 4.22
C ALA A 39 9.28 8.01 4.07
N ALA A 40 10.05 7.81 5.14
CA ALA A 40 11.31 7.06 5.08
C ALA A 40 11.04 5.56 4.96
N VAL A 41 10.07 5.05 5.73
CA VAL A 41 9.61 3.66 5.63
C VAL A 41 9.00 3.38 4.25
N LEU A 42 8.15 4.29 3.75
CA LEU A 42 7.57 4.18 2.42
C LEU A 42 8.64 4.14 1.33
N ARG A 43 9.60 5.07 1.38
CA ARG A 43 10.72 5.10 0.43
C ARG A 43 11.52 3.80 0.47
N SER A 44 11.91 3.33 1.64
CA SER A 44 12.68 2.08 1.77
C SER A 44 11.94 0.87 1.21
N ALA A 45 10.63 0.75 1.46
CA ALA A 45 9.80 -0.32 0.90
C ALA A 45 9.72 -0.24 -0.64
N MET A 46 9.53 0.96 -1.19
CA MET A 46 9.48 1.18 -2.64
C MET A 46 10.84 0.88 -3.29
N GLU A 47 11.95 1.36 -2.74
CA GLU A 47 13.29 1.08 -3.28
C GLU A 47 13.61 -0.42 -3.26
N THR A 48 13.19 -1.13 -2.21
CA THR A 48 13.35 -2.59 -2.11
C THR A 48 12.53 -3.32 -3.16
N ALA A 49 11.29 -2.89 -3.39
CA ALA A 49 10.38 -3.56 -4.32
C ALA A 49 10.69 -3.26 -5.80
N PHE A 50 11.11 -2.02 -6.11
CA PHE A 50 11.45 -1.58 -7.46
C PHE A 50 12.94 -1.81 -7.80
N GLY A 51 13.78 -2.12 -6.79
CA GLY A 51 15.21 -2.38 -6.96
C GLY A 51 16.03 -1.15 -7.40
N ARG A 52 15.45 0.05 -7.25
CA ARG A 52 16.04 1.32 -7.67
C ARG A 52 15.66 2.44 -6.70
N SER A 53 16.56 3.42 -6.58
CA SER A 53 16.34 4.58 -5.72
C SER A 53 15.27 5.52 -6.28
N ASP A 54 14.62 6.30 -5.41
CA ASP A 54 13.68 7.34 -5.81
C ASP A 54 14.31 8.37 -6.78
N ALA A 55 15.60 8.63 -6.64
CA ALA A 55 16.37 9.54 -7.50
C ALA A 55 16.45 9.08 -8.97
N THR A 56 16.22 7.80 -9.27
CA THR A 56 16.23 7.30 -10.65
C THR A 56 14.89 7.45 -11.36
N GLY A 57 13.85 7.94 -10.68
CA GLY A 57 12.50 8.05 -11.23
C GLY A 57 11.86 6.70 -11.54
N ALA A 58 12.27 5.64 -10.84
CA ALA A 58 11.76 4.27 -11.08
C ALA A 58 10.30 4.10 -10.64
N TRP A 59 9.81 4.99 -9.79
CA TRP A 59 8.45 5.04 -9.31
C TRP A 59 8.08 6.49 -9.02
N ASP A 60 6.81 6.85 -9.22
CA ASP A 60 6.29 8.19 -8.92
C ASP A 60 5.55 8.22 -7.58
N TRP A 61 5.15 9.43 -7.17
CA TRP A 61 4.38 9.64 -5.94
C TRP A 61 3.02 8.92 -5.95
N LYS A 62 2.44 8.67 -7.13
CA LYS A 62 1.16 7.98 -7.27
C LYS A 62 1.34 6.50 -7.00
N LEU A 63 2.36 5.84 -7.57
CA LEU A 63 2.66 4.43 -7.29
C LEU A 63 2.93 4.17 -5.81
N ALA A 64 3.59 5.11 -5.13
CA ALA A 64 3.79 5.05 -3.69
C ALA A 64 2.46 5.12 -2.92
N TYR A 65 1.52 5.95 -3.39
CA TYR A 65 0.18 6.02 -2.82
C TYR A 65 -0.62 4.73 -3.06
N GLU A 66 -0.58 4.16 -4.27
CA GLU A 66 -1.22 2.88 -4.58
C GLU A 66 -0.68 1.76 -3.66
N ALA A 67 0.63 1.75 -3.36
CA ALA A 67 1.22 0.78 -2.43
C ALA A 67 0.68 0.92 -1.00
N CYS A 68 0.45 2.13 -0.52
CA CYS A 68 -0.17 2.39 0.78
C CYS A 68 -1.63 1.91 0.84
N GLU A 69 -2.40 2.14 -0.23
CA GLU A 69 -3.79 1.66 -0.32
C GLU A 69 -3.84 0.13 -0.34
N VAL A 70 -2.99 -0.50 -1.15
CA VAL A 70 -2.89 -1.97 -1.19
C VAL A 70 -2.48 -2.52 0.18
N ALA A 71 -1.54 -1.90 0.89
CA ALA A 71 -1.15 -2.32 2.24
C ALA A 71 -2.34 -2.26 3.23
N THR A 72 -3.15 -1.20 3.13
CA THR A 72 -4.36 -1.05 3.95
C THR A 72 -5.43 -2.08 3.59
N VAL A 73 -5.64 -2.35 2.30
CA VAL A 73 -6.56 -3.39 1.83
C VAL A 73 -6.11 -4.77 2.31
N LEU A 74 -4.82 -5.08 2.26
CA LEU A 74 -4.27 -6.33 2.79
C LEU A 74 -4.48 -6.45 4.30
N PHE A 75 -4.24 -5.37 5.04
CA PHE A 75 -4.49 -5.32 6.48
C PHE A 75 -5.97 -5.56 6.80
N LEU A 76 -6.89 -4.86 6.12
CA LEU A 76 -8.33 -5.03 6.31
C LEU A 76 -8.82 -6.41 5.86
N ARG A 77 -8.26 -6.97 4.79
CA ARG A 77 -8.57 -8.35 4.37
C ARG A 77 -8.18 -9.37 5.43
N LYS A 78 -7.04 -9.17 6.11
CA LYS A 78 -6.52 -10.09 7.13
C LYS A 78 -7.17 -9.89 8.51
N TYR A 79 -7.44 -8.64 8.91
CA TYR A 79 -7.87 -8.29 10.26
C TYR A 79 -9.25 -7.63 10.34
N GLY A 80 -9.89 -7.32 9.22
CA GLY A 80 -11.15 -6.56 9.16
C GLY A 80 -12.26 -7.19 9.99
N ASN A 81 -12.44 -8.51 9.92
CA ASN A 81 -13.46 -9.20 10.73
C ASN A 81 -13.24 -9.04 12.24
N ALA A 82 -11.98 -9.04 12.70
CA ALA A 82 -11.65 -8.81 14.11
C ALA A 82 -11.83 -7.33 14.49
N LEU A 83 -11.48 -6.41 13.59
CA LEU A 83 -11.60 -4.97 13.79
C LEU A 83 -13.07 -4.53 13.87
N PHE A 84 -13.92 -4.99 12.95
CA PHE A 84 -15.36 -4.69 12.95
C PHE A 84 -16.08 -5.28 14.17
N ARG A 85 -15.70 -6.49 14.60
CA ARG A 85 -16.24 -7.07 15.85
C ARG A 85 -15.84 -6.27 17.09
N LYS A 86 -14.62 -5.75 17.15
CA LYS A 86 -14.13 -4.96 18.28
C LYS A 86 -14.73 -3.54 18.30
N ALA A 87 -14.94 -2.95 17.13
CA ALA A 87 -15.61 -1.65 16.97
C ALA A 87 -17.11 -1.70 17.30
N ALA A 88 -17.77 -2.85 17.06
CA ALA A 88 -19.17 -3.07 17.43
C ALA A 88 -19.38 -3.41 18.92
N SER A 89 -18.30 -3.62 19.69
CA SER A 89 -18.41 -3.73 21.15
C SER A 89 -18.69 -2.32 21.70
N PRO A 90 -19.84 -2.08 22.35
CA PRO A 90 -20.13 -0.75 22.89
C PRO A 90 -18.98 -0.38 23.82
N ALA A 91 -18.42 0.81 23.65
CA ALA A 91 -17.55 1.40 24.66
C ALA A 91 -18.30 1.27 25.99
N SER A 92 -17.75 0.46 26.90
CA SER A 92 -18.28 0.26 28.24
C SER A 92 -18.59 1.64 28.80
N CYS A 93 -19.87 1.88 29.05
CA CYS A 93 -20.36 3.08 29.69
C CYS A 93 -19.58 3.25 31.00
N ARG A 94 -18.68 4.23 31.01
CA ARG A 94 -17.93 4.58 32.20
C ARG A 94 -18.89 5.30 33.13
N THR A 95 -19.52 4.55 34.03
CA THR A 95 -20.31 5.08 35.14
C THR A 95 -19.37 5.30 36.33
N THR A 96 -18.91 6.54 36.52
CA THR A 96 -18.35 7.05 37.78
C THR A 96 -18.67 8.53 37.89
#